data_AF-L7UG11-F1
#
_entry.id   AF-L7UG11-F1
#
_cell.length_a   1.000
_cell.length_b   1.000
_cell.length_c   1.000
_cell.angle_alpha   90.00
_cell.angle_beta   90.00
_cell.angle_gamma   90.00
#
_symmetry.space_group_name_H-M   'P 1'
#
loop_
_entity.id
_entity.type
_entity.pdbx_description
1 polymer ?
#
loop_
_entity_poly.entity_id
_entity_poly.type
_entity_poly.pdbx_seq_one_letter_code
_entity_poly.pdbx_strand_id
1 'polypeptide(L)'
;MNQEMPESLRQWVEVEVQGGCRSEGEVLGRLRARFAAHPDVGDALESWMEQARRWLDEQDAREHGWGGEATRNDALDLAFGALQREGIVALQDVEDGWGEVAAGAVRHPEVVRGAVFYSREALTRTLVNGEALRLSFTSTALVPKCKVKPELEKALAGKVRDTLASHGLETRWDGDLDSPIEIPAFPWRKRRRNELIPDWTVGGVCRGLQLLDNVEEGAAIEGAKQFVVECAKRHYGDAFTFEASHVPETGAFDLFAVIAVVESLAEPPDSSARLLSEIEPLFPGAGFVDGDEMLMQIFYRQEDRAKARVHDVQYAGVLRMTTVDHLMPAVSASALREGILRHLPAAPRE
;
A
#
# COMPACT_ATOMS: atom_id res chain seq x y z
N MET A 1 42.07 11.45 2.08
CA MET A 1 41.55 12.84 2.05
C MET A 1 40.05 12.69 1.90
N ASN A 2 39.25 13.01 2.93
CA ASN A 2 37.79 12.90 2.80
C ASN A 2 37.34 13.92 1.76
N GLN A 3 37.04 13.48 0.54
CA GLN A 3 36.45 14.36 -0.46
C GLN A 3 35.03 14.69 0.01
N GLU A 4 34.78 15.98 0.25
CA GLU A 4 33.44 16.43 0.58
C GLU A 4 32.53 16.33 -0.64
N MET A 5 31.28 15.96 -0.39
CA MET A 5 30.24 15.88 -1.41
C MET A 5 29.96 17.29 -1.99
N PRO A 6 29.97 17.46 -3.33
CA PRO A 6 29.60 18.73 -3.97
C PRO A 6 28.21 19.19 -3.54
N GLU A 7 27.99 20.51 -3.45
CA GLU A 7 26.73 21.09 -2.95
C GLU A 7 25.51 20.66 -3.77
N SER A 8 25.63 20.63 -5.11
CA SER A 8 24.55 20.18 -5.99
C SER A 8 24.20 18.70 -5.78
N LEU A 9 25.19 17.87 -5.45
CA LEU A 9 24.99 16.46 -5.14
C LEU A 9 24.37 16.30 -3.74
N ARG A 10 24.85 17.07 -2.75
CA ARG A 10 24.27 17.13 -1.41
C ARG A 10 22.79 17.50 -1.45
N GLN A 11 22.43 18.58 -2.15
CA GLN A 11 21.04 19.02 -2.30
C GLN A 11 20.18 17.91 -2.94
N TRP A 12 20.71 17.21 -3.95
CA TRP A 12 19.98 16.10 -4.56
C TRP A 12 19.77 14.93 -3.59
N VAL A 13 20.77 14.59 -2.79
CA VAL A 13 20.65 13.57 -1.72
C VAL A 13 19.62 14.00 -0.69
N GLU A 14 19.64 15.26 -0.25
CA GLU A 14 18.64 15.79 0.70
C GLU A 14 17.22 15.60 0.17
N VAL A 15 16.97 15.85 -1.12
CA VAL A 15 15.65 15.64 -1.72
C VAL A 15 15.30 14.14 -1.82
N GLU A 16 16.25 13.24 -2.09
CA GLU A 16 15.99 11.78 -2.06
C GLU A 16 15.68 11.28 -0.64
N VAL A 17 16.36 11.83 0.37
CA VAL A 17 16.20 11.45 1.78
C VAL A 17 14.92 12.04 2.37
N GLN A 18 14.65 13.33 2.19
CA GLN A 18 13.49 14.01 2.78
C GLN A 18 12.22 13.87 1.95
N GLY A 19 12.35 13.50 0.67
CA GLY A 19 11.23 13.41 -0.26
C GLY A 19 10.18 12.37 0.13
N GLY A 20 10.53 11.31 0.86
CA GLY A 20 9.59 10.33 1.42
C GLY A 20 8.79 9.49 0.41
N CYS A 21 9.04 9.60 -0.90
CA CYS A 21 8.24 8.96 -1.96
C CYS A 21 8.77 7.58 -2.42
N ARG A 22 9.88 7.10 -1.86
CA ARG A 22 10.56 5.85 -2.28
C ARG A 22 10.89 4.98 -1.07
N SER A 23 11.12 3.69 -1.23
CA SER A 23 11.68 2.88 -0.15
C SER A 23 13.15 3.24 0.15
N GLU A 24 13.65 2.84 1.32
CA GLU A 24 15.07 3.02 1.68
C GLU A 24 16.00 2.35 0.65
N GLY A 25 15.67 1.11 0.25
CA GLY A 25 16.44 0.37 -0.75
C GLY A 25 16.49 1.08 -2.10
N GLU A 26 15.39 1.66 -2.55
CA GLU A 26 15.35 2.44 -3.80
C GLU A 26 16.17 3.72 -3.70
N VAL A 27 16.12 4.44 -2.57
CA VAL A 27 16.97 5.61 -2.34
C VAL A 27 18.43 5.19 -2.41
N LEU A 28 18.86 4.22 -1.59
CA LEU A 28 20.25 3.78 -1.55
C LEU A 28 20.74 3.27 -2.92
N GLY A 29 19.89 2.59 -3.68
CA GLY A 29 20.19 2.15 -5.05
C GLY A 29 20.44 3.33 -5.99
N ARG A 30 19.57 4.35 -5.96
CA ARG A 30 19.71 5.58 -6.77
C ARG A 30 20.93 6.39 -6.36
N LEU A 31 21.15 6.57 -5.06
CA LEU A 31 22.31 7.28 -4.53
C LEU A 31 23.61 6.62 -5.00
N ARG A 32 23.72 5.29 -4.85
CA ARG A 32 24.88 4.53 -5.31
C ARG A 32 25.12 4.72 -6.81
N ALA A 33 24.08 4.60 -7.63
CA ALA A 33 24.20 4.80 -9.07
C ALA A 33 24.65 6.23 -9.42
N ARG A 34 24.08 7.23 -8.75
CA ARG A 34 24.41 8.65 -8.97
C ARG A 34 25.83 8.99 -8.53
N PHE A 35 26.26 8.48 -7.38
CA PHE A 35 27.62 8.66 -6.85
C PHE A 35 28.64 7.96 -7.74
N ALA A 36 28.40 6.71 -8.12
CA ALA A 36 29.31 5.97 -9.01
C ALA A 36 29.49 6.62 -10.39
N ALA A 37 28.46 7.34 -10.87
CA ALA A 37 28.53 8.12 -12.10
C ALA A 37 29.17 9.51 -11.93
N HIS A 38 29.49 9.92 -10.70
CA HIS A 38 30.10 11.23 -10.44
C HIS A 38 31.61 11.19 -10.73
N PRO A 39 32.15 12.10 -11.55
CA PRO A 39 33.55 12.06 -11.99
C PRO A 39 34.57 12.02 -10.84
N ASP A 40 34.28 12.73 -9.76
CA ASP A 40 35.20 12.91 -8.63
C ASP A 40 34.99 11.93 -7.48
N VAL A 41 34.12 10.92 -7.63
CA VAL A 41 33.76 10.04 -6.52
C VAL A 41 34.92 9.19 -6.01
N GLY A 42 35.78 8.68 -6.91
CA GLY A 42 36.95 7.86 -6.60
C GLY A 42 36.74 6.91 -5.40
N ASP A 43 37.63 7.02 -4.42
CA ASP A 43 37.59 6.25 -3.16
C ASP A 43 36.57 6.79 -2.15
N ALA A 44 35.91 7.93 -2.43
CA ALA A 44 34.93 8.55 -1.54
C ALA A 44 33.53 7.92 -1.60
N LEU A 45 33.28 7.00 -2.55
CA LEU A 45 31.97 6.36 -2.74
C LEU A 45 31.40 5.77 -1.44
N GLU A 46 32.19 4.95 -0.74
CA GLU A 46 31.72 4.32 0.50
C GLU A 46 31.49 5.34 1.61
N SER A 47 32.34 6.37 1.72
CA SER A 47 32.15 7.45 2.70
C SER A 47 30.87 8.26 2.41
N TRP A 48 30.58 8.55 1.14
CA TRP A 48 29.34 9.24 0.75
C TRP A 48 28.10 8.36 0.97
N MET A 49 28.20 7.05 0.76
CA MET A 49 27.13 6.10 1.05
C MET A 49 26.88 5.97 2.56
N GLU A 50 27.92 5.93 3.39
CA GLU A 50 27.79 5.95 4.85
C GLU A 50 27.13 7.24 5.35
N GLN A 51 27.53 8.39 4.79
CA GLN A 51 26.89 9.67 5.10
C GLN A 51 25.40 9.68 4.72
N ALA A 52 25.05 9.16 3.55
CA ALA A 52 23.66 9.08 3.11
C ALA A 52 22.81 8.15 3.98
N ARG A 53 23.35 7.00 4.42
CA ARG A 53 22.68 6.10 5.38
C ARG A 53 22.41 6.81 6.70
N ARG A 54 23.40 7.55 7.22
CA ARG A 54 23.19 8.37 8.42
C ARG A 54 22.07 9.39 8.25
N TRP A 55 21.98 10.06 7.10
CA TRP A 55 20.88 11.00 6.85
C TRP A 55 19.52 10.31 6.74
N LEU A 56 19.48 9.08 6.20
CA LEU A 56 18.27 8.25 6.21
C LEU A 56 17.88 7.86 7.64
N ASP A 57 18.81 7.43 8.48
CA ASP A 57 18.54 7.10 9.89
C ASP A 57 18.06 8.34 10.67
N GLU A 58 18.70 9.49 10.46
CA GLU A 58 18.31 10.78 11.05
C GLU A 58 16.94 11.26 10.54
N GLN A 59 16.57 10.91 9.31
CA GLN A 59 15.26 11.21 8.73
C GLN A 59 14.19 10.24 9.26
N ASP A 60 14.48 8.95 9.35
CA ASP A 60 13.58 7.94 9.91
C ASP A 60 13.27 8.26 11.39
N ALA A 61 14.28 8.64 12.18
CA ALA A 61 14.09 9.11 13.55
C ALA A 61 13.22 10.38 13.63
N ARG A 62 13.37 11.31 12.67
CA ARG A 62 12.50 12.50 12.57
C ARG A 62 11.06 12.11 12.25
N GLU A 63 10.86 11.20 11.31
CA GLU A 63 9.54 10.70 10.90
C GLU A 63 8.79 10.05 12.07
N HIS A 64 9.45 9.16 12.83
CA HIS A 64 8.88 8.55 14.04
C HIS A 64 8.60 9.60 15.13
N GLY A 65 9.42 10.66 15.21
CA GLY A 65 9.24 11.76 16.15
C GLY A 65 8.05 12.68 15.87
N TRP A 66 7.41 12.59 14.69
CA TRP A 66 6.24 13.41 14.36
C TRP A 66 4.96 12.95 15.08
N GLY A 67 4.96 11.76 15.68
CA GLY A 67 3.81 11.20 16.39
C GLY A 67 2.65 10.84 15.45
N GLY A 68 1.50 10.52 16.07
CA GLY A 68 0.27 10.10 15.37
C GLY A 68 -0.57 11.24 14.79
N GLU A 69 -0.09 12.49 14.82
CA GLU A 69 -0.81 13.61 14.22
C GLU A 69 -0.67 13.56 12.67
N ALA A 70 -1.81 13.70 11.99
CA ALA A 70 -1.85 13.76 10.53
C ALA A 70 -1.11 15.01 10.01
N THR A 71 -0.11 14.79 9.17
CA THR A 71 0.61 15.83 8.46
C THR A 71 -0.12 16.21 7.19
N ARG A 72 0.22 17.37 6.63
CA ARG A 72 -0.25 17.75 5.29
C ARG A 72 0.20 16.80 4.19
N ASN A 73 1.32 16.09 4.36
CA ASN A 73 1.73 15.06 3.41
C ASN A 73 0.86 13.80 3.51
N ASP A 74 0.37 13.45 4.70
CA ASP A 74 -0.60 12.34 4.83
C ASP A 74 -1.92 12.71 4.16
N ALA A 75 -2.40 13.95 4.36
CA ALA A 75 -3.55 14.47 3.64
C ALA A 75 -3.35 14.44 2.12
N LEU A 76 -2.14 14.72 1.64
CA LEU A 76 -1.79 14.70 0.21
C LEU A 76 -1.86 13.28 -0.34
N ASP A 77 -1.29 12.32 0.36
CA ASP A 77 -1.36 10.91 -0.01
C ASP A 77 -2.81 10.39 -0.02
N LEU A 78 -3.61 10.73 1.00
CA LEU A 78 -5.03 10.37 1.05
C LEU A 78 -5.82 10.98 -0.12
N ALA A 79 -5.59 12.25 -0.44
CA ALA A 79 -6.22 12.91 -1.58
C ALA A 79 -5.82 12.28 -2.92
N PHE A 80 -4.54 11.95 -3.11
CA PHE A 80 -4.06 11.27 -4.31
C PHE A 80 -4.67 9.86 -4.43
N GLY A 81 -4.77 9.13 -3.31
CA GLY A 81 -5.48 7.85 -3.27
C GLY A 81 -6.97 7.98 -3.60
N ALA A 82 -7.64 9.05 -3.15
CA ALA A 82 -9.02 9.33 -3.49
C ALA A 82 -9.23 9.61 -4.98
N LEU A 83 -8.32 10.37 -5.60
CA LEU A 83 -8.34 10.65 -7.03
C LEU A 83 -8.17 9.37 -7.87
N GLN A 84 -7.25 8.48 -7.46
CA GLN A 84 -7.06 7.18 -8.11
C GLN A 84 -8.32 6.31 -8.07
N ARG A 85 -9.05 6.29 -6.94
CA ARG A 85 -10.33 5.55 -6.81
C ARG A 85 -11.41 6.06 -7.77
N GLU A 86 -11.32 7.32 -8.19
CA GLU A 86 -12.26 7.93 -9.14
C GLU A 86 -11.83 7.81 -10.61
N GLY A 87 -10.76 7.06 -10.89
CA GLY A 87 -10.22 6.85 -12.24
C GLY A 87 -9.31 7.98 -12.72
N ILE A 88 -8.78 8.82 -11.81
CA ILE A 88 -7.78 9.84 -12.13
C ILE A 88 -6.40 9.32 -11.73
N VAL A 89 -5.49 9.21 -12.69
CA VAL A 89 -4.11 8.78 -12.43
C VAL A 89 -3.40 9.86 -11.60
N ALA A 90 -3.14 9.60 -10.33
CA ALA A 90 -2.51 10.55 -9.42
C ALA A 90 -1.09 10.08 -9.05
N LEU A 91 -0.04 10.74 -9.57
CA LEU A 91 1.35 10.34 -9.39
C LEU A 91 2.17 11.34 -8.56
N GLN A 92 3.08 10.82 -7.75
CA GLN A 92 3.90 11.61 -6.83
C GLN A 92 5.38 11.44 -7.14
N ASP A 93 6.15 12.53 -7.10
CA ASP A 93 7.61 12.56 -7.29
C ASP A 93 8.09 11.83 -8.57
N VAL A 94 7.48 12.18 -9.70
CA VAL A 94 7.78 11.59 -11.01
C VAL A 94 8.86 12.38 -11.76
N GLU A 95 9.74 11.68 -12.47
CA GLU A 95 10.76 12.31 -13.32
C GLU A 95 10.14 12.81 -14.63
N ASP A 96 9.32 11.97 -15.27
CA ASP A 96 8.54 12.29 -16.47
C ASP A 96 7.06 11.91 -16.25
N GLY A 97 6.32 12.83 -15.63
CA GLY A 97 4.92 12.59 -15.33
C GLY A 97 4.05 12.36 -16.57
N TRP A 98 4.38 12.96 -17.71
CA TRP A 98 3.60 12.76 -18.94
C TRP A 98 3.88 11.41 -19.58
N GLY A 99 5.14 10.98 -19.60
CA GLY A 99 5.53 9.64 -20.06
C GLY A 99 4.92 8.52 -19.22
N GLU A 100 4.94 8.66 -17.89
CA GLU A 100 4.35 7.68 -16.97
C GLU A 100 2.82 7.62 -17.08
N VAL A 101 2.17 8.78 -17.15
CA VAL A 101 0.72 8.90 -17.36
C VAL A 101 0.31 8.26 -18.70
N ALA A 102 1.05 8.54 -19.78
CA ALA A 102 0.83 7.90 -21.08
C ALA A 102 1.02 6.37 -21.05
N ALA A 103 2.07 5.88 -20.39
CA ALA A 103 2.33 4.45 -20.27
C ALA A 103 1.25 3.72 -19.45
N GLY A 104 0.69 4.36 -18.43
CA GLY A 104 -0.42 3.83 -17.63
C GLY A 104 -1.73 3.76 -18.42
N ALA A 105 -2.06 4.81 -19.16
CA ALA A 105 -3.32 4.86 -19.90
C ALA A 105 -3.35 3.98 -21.15
N VAL A 106 -2.19 3.69 -21.77
CA VAL A 106 -2.11 2.69 -22.85
C VAL A 106 -2.52 1.30 -22.35
N ARG A 107 -2.30 0.99 -21.07
CA ARG A 107 -2.66 -0.32 -20.48
C ARG A 107 -4.14 -0.41 -20.11
N HIS A 108 -4.78 0.71 -19.73
CA HIS A 108 -6.17 0.76 -19.25
C HIS A 108 -6.96 1.97 -19.80
N PRO A 109 -7.09 2.12 -21.12
CA PRO A 109 -7.67 3.33 -21.73
C PRO A 109 -9.14 3.58 -21.38
N GLU A 110 -9.89 2.54 -21.03
CA GLU A 110 -11.30 2.60 -20.67
C GLU A 110 -11.59 3.11 -19.25
N VAL A 111 -10.57 3.14 -18.38
CA VAL A 111 -10.72 3.49 -16.95
C VAL A 111 -10.20 4.90 -16.65
N VAL A 112 -9.25 5.41 -17.43
CA VAL A 112 -8.57 6.67 -17.09
C VAL A 112 -9.36 7.89 -17.57
N ARG A 113 -9.84 8.67 -16.60
CA ARG A 113 -10.62 9.91 -16.82
C ARG A 113 -9.76 11.18 -16.88
N GLY A 114 -8.51 11.06 -16.46
CA GLY A 114 -7.54 12.15 -16.41
C GLY A 114 -6.34 11.76 -15.57
N ALA A 115 -5.42 12.71 -15.40
CA ALA A 115 -4.25 12.54 -14.57
C ALA A 115 -3.90 13.84 -13.82
N VAL A 116 -3.24 13.68 -12.68
CA VAL A 116 -2.61 14.74 -11.91
C VAL A 116 -1.29 14.24 -11.33
N PHE A 117 -0.26 15.08 -11.31
CA PHE A 117 1.01 14.70 -10.70
C PHE A 117 1.83 15.91 -10.28
N TYR A 118 2.82 15.70 -9.40
CA TYR A 118 3.92 16.64 -9.20
C TYR A 118 5.25 15.99 -9.57
N SER A 119 6.11 16.75 -10.24
CA SER A 119 7.40 16.26 -10.70
C SER A 119 8.47 16.33 -9.61
N ARG A 120 9.58 15.62 -9.83
CA ARG A 120 10.81 15.72 -9.05
C ARG A 120 11.33 17.16 -8.96
N GLU A 121 11.19 17.94 -10.03
CA GLU A 121 11.54 19.36 -10.05
C GLU A 121 10.64 20.17 -9.11
N ALA A 122 9.32 19.96 -9.15
CA ALA A 122 8.37 20.64 -8.27
C ALA A 122 8.63 20.29 -6.79
N LEU A 123 8.92 19.02 -6.50
CA LEU A 123 9.31 18.58 -5.17
C LEU A 123 10.62 19.25 -4.71
N THR A 124 11.63 19.31 -5.57
CA THR A 124 12.92 19.95 -5.27
C THR A 124 12.74 21.43 -4.92
N ARG A 125 11.94 22.17 -5.69
CA ARG A 125 11.61 23.57 -5.40
C ARG A 125 10.87 23.73 -4.07
N THR A 126 9.94 22.82 -3.77
CA THR A 126 9.20 22.81 -2.50
C THR A 126 10.15 22.60 -1.32
N LEU A 127 11.01 21.58 -1.39
CA LEU A 127 11.91 21.21 -0.30
C LEU A 127 13.04 22.22 -0.09
N VAL A 128 13.64 22.71 -1.17
CA VAL A 128 14.85 23.55 -1.10
C VAL A 128 14.50 25.03 -1.01
N ASN A 129 13.53 25.49 -1.78
CA ASN A 129 13.20 26.92 -1.86
C ASN A 129 11.99 27.30 -0.98
N GLY A 130 11.27 26.33 -0.40
CA GLY A 130 10.03 26.58 0.32
C GLY A 130 8.91 27.09 -0.59
N GLU A 131 8.97 26.76 -1.88
CA GLU A 131 7.95 27.15 -2.86
C GLU A 131 6.65 26.35 -2.68
N ALA A 132 5.56 26.83 -3.29
CA ALA A 132 4.32 26.08 -3.38
C ALA A 132 4.53 24.78 -4.18
N LEU A 133 3.84 23.70 -3.78
CA LEU A 133 3.88 22.45 -4.53
C LEU A 133 2.98 22.58 -5.77
N ARG A 134 3.59 22.46 -6.96
CA ARG A 134 2.91 22.63 -8.25
C ARG A 134 2.47 21.28 -8.80
N LEU A 135 1.17 21.16 -9.10
CA LEU A 135 0.54 19.98 -9.66
C LEU A 135 0.18 20.23 -11.13
N SER A 136 0.70 19.38 -12.01
CA SER A 136 0.29 19.30 -13.41
C SER A 136 -0.93 18.40 -13.53
N PHE A 137 -1.84 18.69 -14.46
CA PHE A 137 -3.04 17.88 -14.68
C PHE A 137 -3.41 17.81 -16.17
N THR A 138 -4.12 16.76 -16.57
CA THR A 138 -4.77 16.67 -17.88
C THR A 138 -5.97 15.76 -17.88
N SER A 139 -7.00 16.13 -18.62
CA SER A 139 -8.19 15.31 -18.89
C SER A 139 -8.01 14.33 -20.05
N THR A 140 -7.06 14.56 -20.95
CA THR A 140 -7.13 13.99 -22.31
C THR A 140 -5.81 13.69 -23.01
N ALA A 141 -4.65 13.89 -22.39
CA ALA A 141 -3.35 13.59 -23.02
C ALA A 141 -3.04 12.08 -23.22
N LEU A 142 -4.01 11.21 -22.99
CA LEU A 142 -3.83 9.77 -22.90
C LEU A 142 -4.18 9.01 -24.17
N VAL A 143 -4.77 9.68 -25.15
CA VAL A 143 -5.10 9.11 -26.45
C VAL A 143 -4.57 10.05 -27.54
N PRO A 144 -3.59 9.64 -28.37
CA PRO A 144 -2.89 10.50 -29.35
C PRO A 144 -3.75 11.19 -30.42
N LYS A 145 -5.08 11.03 -30.39
CA LYS A 145 -6.04 11.58 -31.36
C LYS A 145 -7.18 12.36 -30.74
N CYS A 146 -7.27 12.46 -29.41
CA CYS A 146 -8.32 13.22 -28.75
C CYS A 146 -7.90 14.68 -28.61
N LYS A 147 -8.66 15.60 -29.21
CA LYS A 147 -8.49 17.02 -28.92
C LYS A 147 -8.88 17.26 -27.47
N VAL A 148 -7.99 17.95 -26.74
CA VAL A 148 -8.28 18.45 -25.41
C VAL A 148 -9.55 19.29 -25.46
N LYS A 149 -10.57 18.91 -24.67
CA LYS A 149 -11.77 19.71 -24.50
C LYS A 149 -11.56 20.59 -23.27
N PRO A 150 -11.47 21.93 -23.42
CA PRO A 150 -11.22 22.84 -22.29
C PRO A 150 -12.21 22.67 -21.14
N GLU A 151 -13.47 22.31 -21.44
CA GLU A 151 -14.49 22.03 -20.44
C GLU A 151 -14.17 20.81 -19.57
N LEU A 152 -13.58 19.76 -20.15
CA LEU A 152 -13.18 18.56 -19.43
C LEU A 152 -11.93 18.81 -18.57
N GLU A 153 -10.96 19.57 -19.09
CA GLU A 153 -9.79 20.03 -18.33
C GLU A 153 -10.22 20.84 -17.10
N LYS A 154 -11.10 21.83 -17.29
CA LYS A 154 -11.61 22.65 -16.18
C LYS A 154 -12.40 21.82 -15.17
N ALA A 155 -13.21 20.87 -15.63
CA ALA A 155 -13.93 19.97 -14.74
C ALA A 155 -12.98 19.07 -13.94
N LEU A 156 -11.91 18.55 -14.56
CA LEU A 156 -10.88 17.78 -13.86
C LEU A 156 -10.13 18.64 -12.84
N ALA A 157 -9.70 19.84 -13.22
CA ALA A 157 -9.02 20.76 -12.31
C ALA A 157 -9.90 21.10 -11.10
N GLY A 158 -11.19 21.39 -11.33
CA GLY A 158 -12.17 21.56 -10.25
C GLY A 158 -12.25 20.32 -9.35
N LYS A 159 -12.35 19.13 -9.93
CA LYS A 159 -12.42 17.88 -9.18
C LYS A 159 -11.17 17.60 -8.34
N VAL A 160 -9.98 17.85 -8.89
CA VAL A 160 -8.70 17.72 -8.17
C VAL A 160 -8.69 18.68 -6.98
N ARG A 161 -9.08 19.94 -7.17
CA ARG A 161 -9.13 20.95 -6.11
C ARG A 161 -10.14 20.60 -5.02
N ASP A 162 -11.33 20.15 -5.40
CA ASP A 162 -12.38 19.75 -4.44
C ASP A 162 -11.93 18.54 -3.62
N THR A 163 -11.24 17.58 -4.25
CA THR A 163 -10.71 16.39 -3.56
C THR A 163 -9.56 16.73 -2.63
N LEU A 164 -8.68 17.66 -3.01
CA LEU A 164 -7.62 18.16 -2.12
C LEU A 164 -8.24 18.92 -0.94
N ALA A 165 -9.22 19.79 -1.20
CA ALA A 165 -9.91 20.56 -0.16
C ALA A 165 -10.65 19.67 0.84
N SER A 166 -11.29 18.57 0.39
CA SER A 166 -11.97 17.63 1.29
C SER A 166 -11.03 16.89 2.24
N HIS A 167 -9.73 16.85 1.93
CA HIS A 167 -8.67 16.31 2.80
C HIS A 167 -7.91 17.42 3.54
N GLY A 168 -8.41 18.66 3.55
CA GLY A 168 -7.81 19.78 4.28
C GLY A 168 -6.63 20.45 3.56
N LEU A 169 -6.45 20.22 2.26
CA LEU A 169 -5.43 20.87 1.45
C LEU A 169 -6.01 22.04 0.67
N GLU A 170 -5.63 23.25 1.07
CA GLU A 170 -5.93 24.46 0.30
C GLU A 170 -5.19 24.47 -1.04
N THR A 171 -5.86 24.96 -2.08
CA THR A 171 -5.29 25.05 -3.43
C THR A 171 -5.50 26.42 -4.05
N ARG A 172 -4.54 26.85 -4.87
CA ARG A 172 -4.61 28.05 -5.72
C ARG A 172 -4.53 27.65 -7.18
N TRP A 173 -5.41 28.22 -7.99
CA TRP A 173 -5.41 28.06 -9.44
C TRP A 173 -6.16 29.23 -10.06
N ASP A 174 -5.63 29.80 -11.13
CA ASP A 174 -6.14 30.99 -11.81
C ASP A 174 -7.21 30.67 -12.88
N GLY A 175 -7.43 29.39 -13.18
CA GLY A 175 -8.36 28.93 -14.20
C GLY A 175 -7.74 28.78 -15.60
N ASP A 176 -6.44 29.08 -15.74
CA ASP A 176 -5.67 28.84 -16.96
C ASP A 176 -5.26 27.36 -17.02
N LEU A 177 -5.46 26.74 -18.18
CA LEU A 177 -5.17 25.32 -18.39
C LEU A 177 -3.67 25.05 -18.53
N ASP A 178 -2.90 26.09 -18.86
CA ASP A 178 -1.44 26.01 -18.91
C ASP A 178 -0.78 26.28 -17.54
N SER A 179 -1.57 26.76 -16.56
CA SER A 179 -1.14 27.01 -15.19
C SER A 179 -1.38 25.78 -14.30
N PRO A 180 -0.40 25.38 -13.47
CA PRO A 180 -0.58 24.28 -12.54
C PRO A 180 -1.51 24.65 -11.38
N ILE A 181 -2.08 23.63 -10.74
CA ILE A 181 -2.73 23.78 -9.44
C ILE A 181 -1.63 23.86 -8.38
N GLU A 182 -1.67 24.85 -7.51
CA GLU A 182 -0.67 25.06 -6.46
C GLU A 182 -1.23 24.73 -5.08
N ILE A 183 -0.50 23.94 -4.31
CA ILE A 183 -0.70 23.81 -2.87
C ILE A 183 0.26 24.79 -2.18
N PRO A 184 -0.23 25.80 -1.42
CA PRO A 184 0.62 26.78 -0.76
C PRO A 184 1.71 26.13 0.09
N ALA A 185 2.89 26.75 0.15
CA ALA A 185 4.04 26.24 0.88
C ALA A 185 3.67 25.76 2.30
N PHE A 186 4.19 24.59 2.67
CA PHE A 186 3.92 23.97 3.95
C PHE A 186 5.14 23.18 4.45
N PRO A 187 5.27 22.94 5.77
CA PRO A 187 6.34 22.10 6.28
C PRO A 187 6.26 20.70 5.68
N TRP A 188 7.25 20.33 4.87
CA TRP A 188 7.31 19.00 4.29
C TRP A 188 7.62 17.97 5.37
N ARG A 189 6.64 17.11 5.62
CA ARG A 189 6.69 16.02 6.60
C ARG A 189 6.10 14.76 5.98
N LYS A 190 6.60 14.36 4.81
CA LYS A 190 6.19 13.10 4.18
C LYS A 190 6.89 11.93 4.86
N ARG A 191 6.11 11.01 5.40
CA ARG A 191 6.63 9.77 5.97
C ARG A 191 6.95 8.80 4.83
N ARG A 192 8.16 8.24 4.84
CA ARG A 192 8.56 7.16 3.93
C ARG A 192 7.79 5.88 4.22
N ARG A 193 7.60 5.62 5.51
CA ARG A 193 6.66 4.63 6.03
C ARG A 193 5.49 5.39 6.59
N ASN A 194 4.44 5.53 5.79
CA ASN A 194 3.26 6.21 6.26
C ASN A 194 2.45 5.26 7.16
N GLU A 195 2.70 5.27 8.46
CA GLU A 195 1.96 4.47 9.46
C GLU A 195 0.47 4.84 9.53
N LEU A 196 0.12 6.05 9.06
CA LEU A 196 -1.24 6.58 8.98
C LEU A 196 -1.93 6.21 7.66
N ILE A 197 -1.18 5.71 6.67
CA ILE A 197 -1.73 5.28 5.38
C ILE A 197 -1.56 3.78 5.26
N PRO A 198 -2.68 3.06 5.15
CA PRO A 198 -2.66 1.65 4.88
C PRO A 198 -1.67 1.31 3.76
N ASP A 199 -0.77 0.38 3.99
CA ASP A 199 -0.54 -0.58 2.92
C ASP A 199 -1.90 -1.18 2.55
N TRP A 200 -2.10 -1.64 1.32
CA TRP A 200 -3.38 -2.28 0.94
C TRP A 200 -3.61 -3.63 1.65
N THR A 201 -2.91 -3.86 2.77
CA THR A 201 -3.17 -4.95 3.68
C THR A 201 -4.37 -4.62 4.55
N VAL A 202 -4.93 -5.69 5.11
CA VAL A 202 -6.08 -5.60 5.99
C VAL A 202 -5.77 -4.77 7.24
N GLY A 203 -4.54 -4.84 7.76
CA GLY A 203 -4.09 -4.06 8.92
C GLY A 203 -4.00 -2.57 8.67
N GLY A 204 -3.50 -2.21 7.49
CA GLY A 204 -3.47 -0.83 7.05
C GLY A 204 -4.85 -0.20 7.10
N VAL A 205 -5.85 -0.84 6.46
CA VAL A 205 -7.20 -0.27 6.34
C VAL A 205 -7.93 -0.24 7.69
N CYS A 206 -7.67 -1.21 8.59
CA CYS A 206 -8.17 -1.13 9.97
C CYS A 206 -7.73 0.17 10.67
N ARG A 207 -6.45 0.55 10.52
CA ARG A 207 -5.93 1.82 11.05
C ARG A 207 -6.60 3.03 10.40
N GLY A 208 -6.79 3.00 9.08
CA GLY A 208 -7.51 4.06 8.36
C GLY A 208 -8.95 4.26 8.87
N LEU A 209 -9.68 3.18 9.15
CA LEU A 209 -11.03 3.22 9.71
C LEU A 209 -11.06 3.81 11.13
N GLN A 210 -10.06 3.53 11.96
CA GLN A 210 -9.96 4.11 13.30
C GLN A 210 -9.78 5.63 13.22
N LEU A 211 -8.88 6.09 12.35
CA LEU A 211 -8.48 7.49 12.27
C LEU A 211 -9.50 8.37 11.54
N LEU A 212 -10.10 7.86 10.45
CA LEU A 212 -10.94 8.66 9.55
C LEU A 212 -12.44 8.45 9.81
N ASP A 213 -12.82 7.24 10.22
CA ASP A 213 -14.22 6.83 10.38
C ASP A 213 -14.60 6.63 11.87
N ASN A 214 -13.68 6.93 12.80
CA ASN A 214 -13.86 6.81 14.26
C ASN A 214 -14.37 5.42 14.70
N VAL A 215 -13.89 4.37 14.04
CA VAL A 215 -14.22 2.98 14.36
C VAL A 215 -13.30 2.50 15.49
N GLU A 216 -13.86 1.79 16.48
CA GLU A 216 -13.07 1.21 17.58
C GLU A 216 -12.12 0.12 17.06
N GLU A 217 -10.93 0.01 17.66
CA GLU A 217 -9.86 -0.88 17.18
C GLU A 217 -10.29 -2.34 17.14
N GLY A 218 -10.90 -2.85 18.23
CA GLY A 218 -11.43 -4.20 18.30
C GLY A 218 -12.50 -4.46 17.22
N ALA A 219 -13.41 -3.52 17.02
CA ALA A 219 -14.43 -3.61 15.98
C ALA A 219 -13.83 -3.64 14.55
N ALA A 220 -12.81 -2.83 14.29
CA ALA A 220 -12.12 -2.81 12.99
C ALA A 220 -11.38 -4.13 12.73
N ILE A 221 -10.67 -4.66 13.74
CA ILE A 221 -9.95 -5.94 13.65
C ILE A 221 -10.93 -7.09 13.42
N GLU A 222 -12.05 -7.13 14.14
CA GLU A 222 -13.03 -8.19 13.98
C GLU A 222 -13.70 -8.13 12.60
N GLY A 223 -14.11 -6.93 12.15
CA GLY A 223 -14.63 -6.75 10.80
C GLY A 223 -13.64 -7.19 9.71
N ALA A 224 -12.35 -6.95 9.92
CA ALA A 224 -11.26 -7.43 9.07
C ALA A 224 -11.12 -8.94 9.04
N LYS A 225 -11.17 -9.61 10.20
CA LYS A 225 -11.15 -11.08 10.25
C LYS A 225 -12.30 -11.69 9.44
N GLN A 226 -13.51 -11.19 9.66
CA GLN A 226 -14.70 -11.64 8.95
C GLN A 226 -14.60 -11.40 7.44
N PHE A 227 -14.06 -10.25 7.04
CA PHE A 227 -13.84 -9.95 5.62
C PHE A 227 -12.82 -10.87 4.96
N VAL A 228 -11.69 -11.16 5.63
CA VAL A 228 -10.69 -12.12 5.13
C VAL A 228 -11.32 -13.51 4.95
N VAL A 229 -12.11 -13.96 5.93
CA VAL A 229 -12.85 -15.23 5.84
C VAL A 229 -13.87 -15.22 4.68
N GLU A 230 -14.61 -14.12 4.47
CA GLU A 230 -15.52 -13.97 3.32
C GLU A 230 -14.77 -14.14 1.98
N CYS A 231 -13.60 -13.51 1.87
CA CYS A 231 -12.79 -13.58 0.67
C CYS A 231 -12.21 -15.00 0.45
N ALA A 232 -11.77 -15.66 1.52
CA ALA A 232 -11.31 -17.03 1.50
C ALA A 232 -12.42 -17.99 1.04
N LYS A 233 -13.63 -17.87 1.59
CA LYS A 233 -14.80 -18.66 1.20
C LYS A 233 -15.15 -18.48 -0.28
N ARG A 234 -15.16 -17.24 -0.77
CA ARG A 234 -15.42 -16.95 -2.19
C ARG A 234 -14.37 -17.55 -3.12
N HIS A 235 -13.12 -17.64 -2.67
CA HIS A 235 -11.98 -18.03 -3.50
C HIS A 235 -11.65 -19.52 -3.43
N TYR A 236 -11.65 -20.10 -2.23
CA TYR A 236 -11.33 -21.51 -1.98
C TYR A 236 -12.56 -22.41 -1.83
N GLY A 237 -13.76 -21.82 -1.68
CA GLY A 237 -15.04 -22.51 -1.60
C GLY A 237 -15.63 -22.57 -0.19
N ASP A 238 -16.96 -22.56 -0.12
CA ASP A 238 -17.74 -22.56 1.13
C ASP A 238 -17.74 -23.92 1.87
N ALA A 239 -17.18 -24.96 1.25
CA ALA A 239 -17.10 -26.29 1.85
C ALA A 239 -16.05 -26.39 2.97
N PHE A 240 -15.16 -25.40 3.09
CA PHE A 240 -14.16 -25.33 4.14
C PHE A 240 -14.56 -24.30 5.19
N THR A 241 -14.28 -24.64 6.45
CA THR A 241 -14.33 -23.67 7.55
C THR A 241 -13.00 -22.93 7.64
N PHE A 242 -13.06 -21.60 7.69
CA PHE A 242 -11.88 -20.74 7.80
C PHE A 242 -11.97 -19.84 9.02
N GLU A 243 -10.80 -19.53 9.59
CA GLU A 243 -10.63 -18.55 10.66
C GLU A 243 -9.48 -17.60 10.30
N ALA A 244 -9.61 -16.33 10.65
CA ALA A 244 -8.56 -15.34 10.49
C ALA A 244 -8.06 -14.85 11.85
N SER A 245 -6.74 -14.73 12.01
CA SER A 245 -6.10 -14.22 13.22
C SER A 245 -5.29 -12.96 12.93
N HIS A 246 -5.37 -11.98 13.82
CA HIS A 246 -4.60 -10.74 13.71
C HIS A 246 -3.23 -10.93 14.35
N VAL A 247 -2.19 -10.49 13.65
CA VAL A 247 -0.79 -10.52 14.12
C VAL A 247 -0.41 -9.12 14.61
N PRO A 248 -0.44 -8.83 15.92
CA PRO A 248 -0.32 -7.45 16.43
C PRO A 248 1.00 -6.77 16.06
N GLU A 249 2.08 -7.55 15.99
CA GLU A 249 3.44 -7.07 15.68
C GLU A 249 3.56 -6.48 14.28
N THR A 250 2.76 -6.99 13.34
CA THR A 250 2.84 -6.60 11.91
C THR A 250 1.56 -5.93 11.41
N GLY A 251 0.45 -6.04 12.15
CA GLY A 251 -0.88 -5.68 11.68
C GLY A 251 -1.45 -6.64 10.62
N ALA A 252 -0.73 -7.71 10.27
CA ALA A 252 -1.18 -8.66 9.28
C ALA A 252 -2.31 -9.55 9.79
N PHE A 253 -2.97 -10.25 8.86
CA PHE A 253 -3.97 -11.26 9.18
C PHE A 253 -3.51 -12.58 8.60
N ASP A 254 -3.38 -13.59 9.45
CA ASP A 254 -3.15 -14.97 9.04
C ASP A 254 -4.49 -15.66 8.83
N LEU A 255 -4.58 -16.50 7.80
CA LEU A 255 -5.75 -17.29 7.48
C LEU A 255 -5.48 -18.75 7.84
N PHE A 256 -6.44 -19.43 8.44
CA PHE A 256 -6.39 -20.83 8.80
C PHE A 256 -7.61 -21.57 8.26
N ALA A 257 -7.42 -22.79 7.76
CA ALA A 257 -8.50 -23.75 7.62
C ALA A 257 -8.68 -24.51 8.94
N VAL A 258 -9.94 -24.65 9.36
CA VAL A 258 -10.32 -25.47 10.51
C VAL A 258 -10.58 -26.89 10.01
N ILE A 259 -9.83 -27.84 10.56
CA ILE A 259 -9.92 -29.26 10.21
C ILE A 259 -10.37 -30.04 11.43
N ALA A 260 -11.53 -30.69 11.34
CA ALA A 260 -11.99 -31.63 12.35
C ALA A 260 -11.25 -32.97 12.19
N VAL A 261 -10.67 -33.46 13.27
CA VAL A 261 -10.00 -34.76 13.33
C VAL A 261 -10.99 -35.78 13.85
N VAL A 262 -11.27 -36.83 13.07
CA VAL A 262 -12.32 -37.81 13.38
C VAL A 262 -11.85 -39.24 13.22
N GLU A 263 -12.40 -40.18 13.98
CA GLU A 263 -12.13 -41.61 13.82
C GLU A 263 -12.84 -42.21 12.60
N SER A 264 -13.96 -41.62 12.18
CA SER A 264 -14.72 -42.05 11.00
C SER A 264 -15.34 -40.86 10.26
N LEU A 265 -15.38 -40.94 8.93
CA LEU A 265 -16.01 -39.91 8.10
C LEU A 265 -17.52 -40.16 8.00
N ALA A 266 -18.31 -39.08 8.08
CA ALA A 266 -19.73 -39.12 7.80
C ALA A 266 -20.00 -39.38 6.30
N GLU A 267 -21.22 -39.84 5.97
CA GLU A 267 -21.70 -39.90 4.58
C GLU A 267 -22.85 -38.90 4.37
N PRO A 268 -22.72 -37.92 3.45
CA PRO A 268 -21.54 -37.62 2.63
C PRO A 268 -20.37 -37.02 3.45
N PRO A 269 -19.11 -37.17 3.00
CA PRO A 269 -17.95 -36.72 3.74
C PRO A 269 -17.87 -35.19 3.81
N ASP A 270 -17.57 -34.68 5.01
CA ASP A 270 -17.26 -33.27 5.24
C ASP A 270 -15.87 -32.94 4.66
N SER A 271 -15.79 -31.89 3.85
CA SER A 271 -14.54 -31.40 3.25
C SER A 271 -13.55 -30.88 4.30
N SER A 272 -14.03 -30.49 5.48
CA SER A 272 -13.24 -30.05 6.64
C SER A 272 -12.88 -31.19 7.61
N ALA A 273 -13.31 -32.45 7.38
CA ALA A 273 -12.97 -33.57 8.27
C ALA A 273 -11.81 -34.44 7.74
N ARG A 274 -10.89 -34.84 8.62
CA ARG A 274 -9.78 -35.76 8.32
C ARG A 274 -9.75 -36.91 9.30
N LEU A 275 -9.38 -38.09 8.81
CA LEU A 275 -9.28 -39.25 9.68
C LEU A 275 -8.08 -39.07 10.62
N LEU A 276 -8.26 -39.43 11.89
CA LEU A 276 -7.18 -39.42 12.89
C LEU A 276 -5.95 -40.19 12.39
N SER A 277 -6.18 -41.34 11.73
CA SER A 277 -5.13 -42.18 11.12
C SER A 277 -4.36 -41.50 9.97
N GLU A 278 -4.93 -40.47 9.34
CA GLU A 278 -4.25 -39.65 8.31
C GLU A 278 -3.41 -38.53 8.94
N ILE A 279 -3.85 -37.99 10.08
CA ILE A 279 -3.25 -36.82 10.74
C ILE A 279 -2.08 -37.23 11.65
N GLU A 280 -2.23 -38.28 12.46
CA GLU A 280 -1.20 -38.70 13.42
C GLU A 280 0.21 -38.88 12.83
N PRO A 281 0.40 -39.49 11.64
CA PRO A 281 1.74 -39.66 11.07
C PRO A 281 2.41 -38.34 10.64
N LEU A 282 1.60 -37.32 10.33
CA LEU A 282 2.09 -36.01 9.86
C LEU A 282 2.46 -35.09 11.02
N PHE A 283 1.85 -35.29 12.19
CA PHE A 283 2.05 -34.49 13.40
C PHE A 283 2.42 -35.38 14.59
N PRO A 284 3.59 -36.06 14.54
CA PRO A 284 4.00 -36.98 15.60
C PRO A 284 4.13 -36.25 16.93
N GLY A 285 3.45 -36.76 17.96
CA GLY A 285 3.46 -36.19 19.31
C GLY A 285 2.44 -35.08 19.57
N ALA A 286 1.58 -34.74 18.60
CA ALA A 286 0.51 -33.77 18.80
C ALA A 286 -0.64 -34.28 19.70
N GLY A 287 -0.85 -35.60 19.76
CA GLY A 287 -1.80 -36.22 20.70
C GLY A 287 -3.27 -35.97 20.37
N PHE A 288 -3.61 -35.80 19.09
CA PHE A 288 -4.99 -35.60 18.63
C PHE A 288 -5.92 -36.73 19.07
N VAL A 289 -7.17 -36.38 19.38
CA VAL A 289 -8.27 -37.30 19.66
C VAL A 289 -9.47 -37.03 18.75
N ASP A 290 -10.42 -37.98 18.72
CA ASP A 290 -11.68 -37.81 17.98
C ASP A 290 -12.42 -36.53 18.41
N GLY A 291 -12.80 -35.72 17.44
CA GLY A 291 -13.50 -34.46 17.64
C GLY A 291 -12.60 -33.24 17.84
N ASP A 292 -11.27 -33.41 17.86
CA ASP A 292 -10.35 -32.27 17.94
C ASP A 292 -10.40 -31.40 16.68
N GLU A 293 -10.15 -30.10 16.87
CA GLU A 293 -9.99 -29.15 15.77
C GLU A 293 -8.51 -28.76 15.61
N MET A 294 -8.01 -28.88 14.39
CA MET A 294 -6.66 -28.46 14.01
C MET A 294 -6.75 -27.24 13.08
N LEU A 295 -5.98 -26.21 13.41
CA LEU A 295 -5.81 -25.03 12.56
C LEU A 295 -4.63 -25.22 11.62
N MET A 296 -4.90 -25.23 10.32
CA MET A 296 -3.87 -25.29 9.28
C MET A 296 -3.73 -23.95 8.58
N GLN A 297 -2.56 -23.34 8.66
CA GLN A 297 -2.31 -22.03 8.05
C GLN A 297 -2.41 -22.10 6.52
N ILE A 298 -3.03 -21.07 5.93
CA ILE A 298 -3.13 -20.86 4.49
C ILE A 298 -2.31 -19.63 4.14
N PHE A 299 -1.29 -19.84 3.30
CA PHE A 299 -0.51 -18.76 2.72
C PHE A 299 -1.23 -18.22 1.48
N TYR A 300 -2.10 -17.23 1.68
CA TYR A 300 -2.98 -16.70 0.64
C TYR A 300 -2.42 -15.46 -0.10
N ARG A 301 -1.36 -14.84 0.44
CA ARG A 301 -0.77 -13.60 -0.08
C ARG A 301 0.28 -13.86 -1.17
N GLN A 302 0.44 -12.91 -2.08
CA GLN A 302 1.43 -13.01 -3.16
C GLN A 302 2.86 -13.05 -2.63
N GLU A 303 3.19 -12.27 -1.61
CA GLU A 303 4.51 -12.28 -0.98
C GLU A 303 4.86 -13.60 -0.28
N ASP A 304 3.86 -14.39 0.12
CA ASP A 304 4.06 -15.68 0.81
C ASP A 304 4.16 -16.86 -0.18
N ARG A 305 4.20 -16.63 -1.49
CA ARG A 305 4.23 -17.70 -2.51
C ARG A 305 5.32 -18.75 -2.27
N ALA A 306 6.49 -18.34 -1.82
CA ALA A 306 7.59 -19.26 -1.50
C ALA A 306 7.23 -20.18 -0.32
N LYS A 307 6.58 -19.64 0.71
CA LYS A 307 6.08 -20.41 1.86
C LYS A 307 4.93 -21.32 1.46
N ALA A 308 3.97 -20.80 0.67
CA ALA A 308 2.86 -21.57 0.11
C ALA A 308 3.35 -22.81 -0.64
N ARG A 309 4.42 -22.67 -1.45
CA ARG A 309 5.01 -23.79 -2.18
C ARG A 309 5.56 -24.89 -1.27
N VAL A 310 6.29 -24.51 -0.23
CA VAL A 310 6.83 -25.48 0.76
C VAL A 310 5.69 -26.13 1.54
N HIS A 311 4.70 -25.33 1.94
CA HIS A 311 3.53 -25.78 2.68
C HIS A 311 2.69 -26.78 1.88
N ASP A 312 2.43 -26.51 0.59
CA ASP A 312 1.66 -27.40 -0.27
C ASP A 312 2.34 -28.77 -0.46
N VAL A 313 3.67 -28.82 -0.55
CA VAL A 313 4.42 -30.09 -0.63
C VAL A 313 4.18 -30.97 0.59
N GLN A 314 4.02 -30.36 1.77
CA GLN A 314 3.88 -31.07 3.04
C GLN A 314 2.41 -31.37 3.38
N TYR A 315 1.50 -30.44 3.11
CA TYR A 315 0.17 -30.43 3.70
C TYR A 315 -0.99 -30.27 2.72
N ALA A 316 -0.76 -30.21 1.39
CA ALA A 316 -1.85 -30.11 0.42
C ALA A 316 -2.83 -31.30 0.51
N GLY A 317 -2.36 -32.50 0.87
CA GLY A 317 -3.22 -33.67 1.11
C GLY A 317 -4.15 -33.48 2.30
N VAL A 318 -3.64 -32.89 3.38
CA VAL A 318 -4.43 -32.54 4.58
C VAL A 318 -5.41 -31.43 4.26
N LEU A 319 -5.01 -30.40 3.52
CA LEU A 319 -5.89 -29.30 3.14
C LEU A 319 -6.88 -29.66 2.01
N ARG A 320 -6.62 -30.74 1.25
CA ARG A 320 -7.35 -31.08 0.00
C ARG A 320 -7.40 -29.92 -1.00
N MET A 321 -6.43 -29.02 -0.93
CA MET A 321 -6.28 -27.88 -1.83
C MET A 321 -4.79 -27.56 -2.02
N THR A 322 -4.44 -26.97 -3.15
CA THR A 322 -3.12 -26.37 -3.40
C THR A 322 -3.26 -24.86 -3.44
N THR A 323 -2.48 -24.17 -2.60
CA THR A 323 -2.59 -22.73 -2.37
C THR A 323 -1.66 -21.93 -3.28
N VAL A 324 -0.49 -22.48 -3.64
CA VAL A 324 0.56 -21.77 -4.40
C VAL A 324 0.13 -21.30 -5.80
N ASP A 325 -0.75 -22.08 -6.44
CA ASP A 325 -1.29 -21.77 -7.77
C ASP A 325 -2.64 -21.03 -7.70
N HIS A 326 -3.19 -20.88 -6.49
CA HIS A 326 -4.50 -20.31 -6.22
C HIS A 326 -4.41 -19.27 -5.09
N LEU A 327 -3.41 -18.40 -5.13
CA LEU A 327 -3.30 -17.27 -4.19
C LEU A 327 -4.50 -16.33 -4.36
N MET A 328 -4.96 -15.72 -3.27
CA MET A 328 -6.07 -14.78 -3.34
C MET A 328 -5.65 -13.54 -4.14
N PRO A 329 -6.53 -13.00 -5.00
CA PRO A 329 -6.23 -11.79 -5.74
C PRO A 329 -6.08 -10.61 -4.77
N ALA A 330 -5.20 -9.67 -5.12
CA ALA A 330 -5.09 -8.42 -4.40
C ALA A 330 -6.45 -7.70 -4.41
N VAL A 331 -6.91 -7.27 -3.23
CA VAL A 331 -8.14 -6.50 -3.05
C VAL A 331 -7.78 -5.02 -3.01
N SER A 332 -8.56 -4.18 -3.70
CA SER A 332 -8.33 -2.73 -3.64
C SER A 332 -8.64 -2.19 -2.25
N ALA A 333 -7.96 -1.12 -1.83
CA ALA A 333 -8.20 -0.49 -0.53
C ALA A 333 -9.68 -0.09 -0.31
N SER A 334 -10.39 0.32 -1.38
CA SER A 334 -11.82 0.64 -1.31
C SER A 334 -12.68 -0.58 -1.01
N ALA A 335 -12.43 -1.68 -1.72
CA ALA A 335 -13.15 -2.94 -1.50
C ALA A 335 -12.82 -3.54 -0.13
N LEU A 336 -11.59 -3.34 0.36
CA LEU A 336 -11.17 -3.77 1.68
C LEU A 336 -11.84 -2.92 2.77
N ARG A 337 -11.90 -1.60 2.61
CA ARG A 337 -12.61 -0.68 3.52
C ARG A 337 -14.10 -0.99 3.58
N GLU A 338 -14.77 -1.06 2.43
CA GLU A 338 -16.20 -1.39 2.35
C GLU A 338 -16.47 -2.79 2.89
N GLY A 339 -15.57 -3.74 2.62
CA GLY A 339 -15.59 -5.09 3.17
C GLY A 339 -15.63 -5.09 4.69
N ILE A 340 -14.66 -4.43 5.34
CA ILE A 340 -14.59 -4.33 6.80
C ILE A 340 -15.82 -3.61 7.36
N LEU A 341 -16.23 -2.50 6.76
CA LEU A 341 -17.40 -1.73 7.22
C LEU A 341 -18.70 -2.56 7.22
N ARG A 342 -18.87 -3.46 6.25
CA ARG A 342 -20.03 -4.38 6.21
C ARG A 342 -20.05 -5.37 7.37
N HIS A 343 -18.90 -5.66 7.97
CA HIS A 343 -18.75 -6.62 9.07
C HIS A 343 -18.58 -5.95 10.43
N LEU A 344 -18.74 -4.63 10.52
CA LEU A 344 -18.74 -3.98 11.82
C LEU A 344 -19.93 -4.45 12.66
N PRO A 345 -19.74 -4.66 13.97
CA PRO A 345 -20.84 -4.97 14.86
C PRO A 345 -21.88 -3.84 14.81
N ALA A 346 -23.17 -4.22 14.81
CA ALA A 346 -24.25 -3.24 14.83
C ALA A 346 -24.09 -2.33 16.06
N ALA A 347 -24.18 -1.01 15.86
CA ALA A 347 -24.13 -0.06 16.96
C ALA A 347 -25.18 -0.45 18.02
N PRO A 348 -24.85 -0.37 19.33
CA PRO A 348 -25.82 -0.62 20.37
C PRO A 348 -27.03 0.29 20.13
N ARG A 349 -28.21 -0.32 19.98
CA ARG A 349 -29.47 0.43 19.94
C ARG A 349 -29.70 1.00 21.34
N GLU A 350 -29.57 2.32 21.48
CA GLU A 350 -30.14 3.04 22.63
C GLU A 350 -31.67 3.04 22.59
#